data_AF-A0A954TTC4-F1
#
_entry.id   AF-A0A954TTC4-F1
#
_cell.length_a   1.000
_cell.length_b   1.000
_cell.length_c   1.000
_cell.angle_alpha   90.00
_cell.angle_beta   90.00
_cell.angle_gamma   90.00
#
_symmetry.space_group_name_H-M   'P 1'
#
loop_
_entity.id
_entity.type
_entity.pdbx_description
1 polymer ?
#
loop_
_entity_poly.entity_id
_entity_poly.type
_entity_poly.pdbx_seq_one_letter_code
_entity_poly.pdbx_strand_id
1 'polypeptide(L)'
;AAQELSTYYVSLEVASTAVGMSVILEGEFWRDKYRGLTPTQMAAELKQLARHIRLSKFKKGKWTPKKKPKQKMNKKDRGHKSTLRILEQSRKQTHKAA
;
A
#
# COMPACT_ATOMS: atom_id res chain seq x y z
N ALA A 1 -13.19 10.26 -13.71
CA ALA A 1 -12.82 8.85 -13.42
C ALA A 1 -11.33 8.58 -13.67
N ALA A 2 -10.82 8.75 -14.90
CA ALA A 2 -9.41 8.42 -15.23
C ALA A 2 -8.36 9.17 -14.37
N GLN A 3 -8.58 10.45 -14.06
CA GLN A 3 -7.66 11.27 -13.26
C GLN A 3 -7.42 10.75 -11.82
N GLU A 4 -8.44 10.09 -11.25
CA GLU A 4 -8.42 9.54 -9.90
C GLU A 4 -7.73 8.18 -9.84
N LEU A 5 -7.47 7.54 -10.98
CA LEU A 5 -6.86 6.23 -11.04
C LEU A 5 -5.37 6.31 -10.74
N SER A 6 -4.88 5.46 -9.84
CA SER A 6 -3.46 5.33 -9.54
C SER A 6 -2.82 4.37 -10.53
N THR A 7 -2.04 4.89 -11.48
CA THR A 7 -1.27 4.06 -12.42
C THR A 7 -0.42 3.02 -11.68
N TYR A 8 0.16 3.41 -10.55
CA TYR A 8 0.96 2.51 -9.70
C TYR A 8 0.16 1.30 -9.20
N TYR A 9 -1.06 1.49 -8.69
CA TYR A 9 -1.87 0.37 -8.20
C TYR A 9 -2.36 -0.53 -9.33
N VAL A 10 -2.65 0.03 -10.50
CA VAL A 10 -2.99 -0.75 -11.69
C VAL A 10 -1.79 -1.59 -12.16
N SER A 11 -0.61 -0.98 -12.27
CA SER A 11 0.61 -1.70 -12.67
C SER A 11 1.00 -2.79 -11.68
N LEU A 12 0.83 -2.51 -10.38
CA LEU A 12 1.11 -3.49 -9.33
C LEU A 12 0.19 -4.69 -9.42
N GLU A 13 -1.11 -4.48 -9.65
CA GLU A 13 -2.08 -5.56 -9.83
C GLU A 13 -1.74 -6.41 -11.06
N VAL A 14 -1.40 -5.78 -12.19
CA VAL A 14 -1.01 -6.52 -13.41
C VAL A 14 0.25 -7.34 -13.14
N ALA A 15 1.27 -6.76 -12.51
CA ALA A 15 2.51 -7.46 -12.20
C ALA A 15 2.31 -8.64 -11.24
N SER A 16 1.47 -8.47 -10.22
CA SER A 16 1.22 -9.52 -9.22
C SER A 16 0.34 -10.65 -9.77
N THR A 17 -0.59 -10.36 -10.66
CA THR A 17 -1.55 -11.34 -11.19
C THR A 17 -1.10 -12.01 -12.48
N ALA A 18 -0.22 -11.40 -13.27
CA ALA A 18 0.22 -11.92 -14.56
C ALA A 18 0.78 -13.34 -14.46
N VAL A 19 1.59 -13.63 -13.44
CA VAL A 19 2.20 -14.96 -13.25
C VAL A 19 1.14 -16.01 -12.90
N GLY A 20 0.20 -15.69 -12.00
CA GLY A 20 -0.90 -16.60 -11.68
C GLY A 20 -1.80 -16.86 -12.89
N MET A 21 -2.07 -15.82 -13.67
CA MET A 21 -2.86 -15.92 -14.90
C MET A 21 -2.17 -16.77 -15.97
N SER A 22 -0.84 -16.69 -16.11
CA SER A 22 -0.11 -17.54 -17.07
C SER A 22 -0.11 -19.02 -16.70
N VAL A 23 -0.29 -19.35 -15.42
CA VAL A 23 -0.44 -20.74 -14.98
C VAL A 23 -1.85 -21.27 -15.24
N ILE A 24 -2.86 -20.42 -15.08
CA ILE A 24 -4.28 -20.80 -15.25
C ILE A 24 -4.67 -20.85 -16.74
N LEU A 25 -4.16 -19.91 -17.54
CA LEU A 25 -4.48 -19.78 -18.96
C LEU A 25 -3.24 -20.06 -19.80
N GLU A 26 -3.17 -21.26 -20.34
CA GLU A 26 -2.13 -21.65 -21.28
C GLU A 26 -2.13 -20.79 -22.55
N GLY A 27 -0.99 -20.70 -23.23
CA GLY A 27 -0.85 -19.89 -24.45
C GLY A 27 -1.86 -20.25 -25.56
N GLU A 28 -2.26 -21.52 -25.61
CA GLU A 28 -3.23 -22.04 -26.59
C GLU A 28 -4.61 -21.40 -26.42
N PHE A 29 -5.06 -21.21 -25.18
CA PHE A 29 -6.33 -20.56 -24.89
C PHE A 29 -6.43 -19.17 -25.52
N TRP A 30 -5.37 -18.37 -25.39
CA TRP A 30 -5.33 -17.02 -25.93
C TRP A 30 -5.39 -17.02 -27.46
N ARG A 31 -4.67 -17.96 -28.08
CA ARG A 31 -4.63 -18.11 -29.53
C ARG A 31 -5.99 -18.57 -30.06
N ASP A 32 -6.57 -19.61 -29.48
CA ASP A 32 -7.80 -20.21 -29.98
C ASP A 32 -9.01 -19.29 -29.77
N LYS A 33 -9.02 -18.54 -28.65
CA LYS A 33 -10.11 -17.60 -28.34
C LYS A 33 -10.04 -16.28 -29.11
N TYR A 34 -8.84 -15.72 -29.31
CA TYR A 34 -8.70 -14.34 -29.80
C TYR A 34 -8.11 -14.20 -31.22
N ARG A 35 -7.45 -15.23 -31.79
CA ARG A 35 -6.77 -15.13 -33.11
C ARG A 35 -7.71 -14.78 -34.26
N GLY A 36 -8.96 -15.25 -34.22
CA GLY A 36 -9.94 -15.05 -35.28
C GLY A 36 -10.73 -13.74 -35.19
N LEU A 37 -10.53 -12.95 -34.13
CA LEU A 37 -11.33 -11.75 -33.91
C LEU A 37 -10.85 -10.61 -34.81
N THR A 38 -11.81 -9.93 -35.42
CA THR A 38 -11.58 -8.63 -36.05
C THR A 38 -11.24 -7.57 -34.99
N PRO A 39 -10.56 -6.46 -35.36
CA PRO A 39 -10.26 -5.38 -34.42
C PRO A 39 -11.50 -4.86 -33.67
N THR A 40 -12.65 -4.80 -34.34
CA THR A 40 -13.91 -4.34 -33.75
C THR A 40 -14.46 -5.31 -32.72
N GLN A 41 -14.39 -6.61 -32.99
CA GLN A 41 -14.80 -7.65 -32.03
C GLN A 41 -13.83 -7.70 -30.85
N MET A 42 -12.54 -7.57 -31.08
CA MET A 42 -11.55 -7.49 -30.01
C MET A 42 -11.79 -6.26 -29.11
N ALA A 43 -12.09 -5.10 -29.70
CA ALA A 43 -12.45 -3.90 -28.93
C ALA A 43 -13.75 -4.10 -28.11
N ALA A 44 -14.73 -4.82 -28.65
CA ALA A 44 -15.96 -5.15 -27.93
C ALA A 44 -15.68 -6.09 -26.74
N GLU A 45 -14.89 -7.14 -26.94
CA GLU A 45 -14.44 -8.06 -25.88
C GLU A 45 -13.70 -7.32 -24.77
N LEU A 46 -12.73 -6.47 -25.12
CA LEU A 46 -11.97 -5.68 -24.14
C LEU A 46 -12.90 -4.75 -23.33
N LYS A 47 -13.91 -4.15 -23.97
CA LYS A 47 -14.92 -3.36 -23.28
C LYS A 47 -15.77 -4.21 -22.33
N GLN A 48 -16.18 -5.43 -22.74
CA GLN A 48 -16.93 -6.33 -21.86
C GLN A 48 -16.11 -6.72 -20.64
N LEU A 49 -14.86 -7.14 -20.82
CA LEU A 49 -13.95 -7.46 -19.72
C LEU A 49 -13.74 -6.26 -18.78
N ALA A 50 -13.56 -5.06 -19.34
CA ALA A 50 -13.38 -3.84 -18.56
C ALA A 50 -14.57 -3.51 -17.66
N ARG A 51 -15.79 -3.93 -17.99
CA ARG A 51 -16.98 -3.70 -17.15
C ARG A 51 -16.95 -4.44 -15.82
N HIS A 52 -16.17 -5.52 -15.73
CA HIS A 52 -16.02 -6.29 -14.50
C HIS A 52 -14.92 -5.73 -13.57
N ILE A 53 -14.16 -4.73 -14.03
CA ILE A 53 -13.08 -4.13 -13.24
C ILE A 53 -13.66 -3.16 -12.21
N ARG A 54 -13.36 -3.42 -10.93
CA ARG A 54 -13.74 -2.53 -9.81
C ARG A 54 -12.74 -1.38 -9.66
N LEU A 55 -12.89 -0.33 -10.48
CA LEU A 55 -12.00 0.84 -10.51
C LEU A 55 -11.85 1.57 -9.16
N SER A 56 -12.82 1.42 -8.25
CA SER A 56 -12.76 1.99 -6.90
C SER A 56 -11.57 1.50 -6.08
N LYS A 57 -11.09 0.27 -6.32
CA LYS A 57 -9.93 -0.31 -5.63
C LYS A 57 -8.61 0.36 -5.99
N PHE A 58 -8.52 0.92 -7.19
CA PHE A 58 -7.28 1.45 -7.76
C PHE A 58 -7.22 2.98 -7.69
N LYS A 59 -8.11 3.62 -6.93
CA LYS A 59 -8.09 5.08 -6.78
C LYS A 59 -6.85 5.53 -6.02
N LYS A 60 -6.33 6.70 -6.40
CA LYS A 60 -5.33 7.42 -5.64
C LYS A 60 -5.88 7.73 -4.25
N GLY A 61 -5.03 7.58 -3.23
CA GLY A 61 -5.38 8.03 -1.89
C GLY A 61 -5.71 9.53 -1.92
N LYS A 62 -6.78 9.94 -1.24
CA LYS A 62 -7.13 11.36 -1.13
C LYS A 62 -5.98 12.08 -0.43
N TRP A 63 -5.36 13.02 -1.15
CA TRP A 63 -4.34 13.86 -0.54
C TRP A 63 -4.95 14.60 0.64
N THR A 64 -4.32 14.47 1.80
CA THR A 64 -4.70 15.19 3.01
C THR A 64 -3.47 15.97 3.48
N PRO A 65 -3.61 17.25 3.83
CA PRO A 65 -2.51 18.00 4.43
C PRO A 65 -1.91 17.24 5.61
N LYS A 66 -0.59 17.32 5.78
CA LYS A 66 0.07 16.77 6.95
C LYS A 66 -0.57 17.38 8.21
N LYS A 67 -0.81 16.54 9.23
CA LYS A 67 -1.35 17.00 10.51
C LYS A 67 -0.47 18.12 11.05
N LYS A 68 -1.09 19.22 11.50
CA LYS A 68 -0.37 20.31 12.16
C LYS A 68 0.41 19.73 13.35
N PRO A 69 1.65 20.20 13.60
CA PRO A 69 2.39 19.77 14.78
C PRO A 69 1.58 20.10 16.03
N LYS A 70 1.57 19.18 17.00
CA LYS A 70 1.00 19.47 18.32
C LYS A 70 1.76 20.65 18.93
N GLN A 71 1.06 21.48 19.70
CA GLN A 71 1.70 22.55 20.47
C GLN A 71 2.87 21.98 21.28
N LYS A 72 3.98 22.73 21.34
CA LYS A 72 5.17 22.32 22.09
C LYS A 72 4.77 22.12 23.55
N MET A 73 4.74 20.86 23.99
CA MET A 73 4.49 20.53 25.39
C MET A 73 5.66 21.04 26.25
N ASN A 74 5.37 21.64 27.41
CA ASN A 74 6.40 22.03 28.37
C ASN A 74 7.14 20.76 28.87
N LYS A 75 8.46 20.71 28.64
CA LYS A 75 9.32 19.58 29.00
C LYS A 75 10.21 19.86 30.22
N LYS A 76 10.11 21.05 30.83
CA LYS A 76 11.05 21.50 31.89
C LYS A 76 11.15 20.51 33.05
N ASP A 77 10.03 19.91 33.46
CA ASP A 77 9.99 19.03 34.64
C ASP A 77 9.80 17.55 34.29
N ARG A 78 9.97 17.16 33.02
CA ARG A 78 9.88 15.75 32.60
C ARG A 78 11.27 15.15 32.41
N GLY A 79 11.78 14.52 33.46
CA GLY A 79 12.88 13.56 33.35
C GLY A 79 12.45 12.31 32.56
N HIS A 80 13.36 11.71 31.82
CA HIS A 80 13.10 10.41 31.18
C HIS A 80 12.93 9.34 32.28
N LYS A 81 11.82 8.61 32.27
CA LYS A 81 11.55 7.56 33.28
C LYS A 81 12.68 6.52 33.35
N SER A 82 13.32 6.21 32.22
CA SER A 82 14.47 5.31 32.16
C SER A 82 15.70 5.87 32.88
N THR A 83 16.03 7.15 32.67
CA THR A 83 17.20 7.77 33.33
C THR A 83 16.97 7.92 34.82
N LEU A 84 15.75 8.29 35.24
CA LEU A 84 15.38 8.32 36.67
C LEU A 84 15.54 6.95 37.32
N ARG A 85 15.06 5.88 36.68
CA ARG A 85 15.19 4.51 37.19
C ARG A 85 16.66 4.08 37.35
N ILE A 86 17.51 4.40 36.38
CA ILE A 86 18.95 4.07 36.43
C ILE A 86 19.63 4.84 37.55
N LEU A 87 19.32 6.13 37.71
CA LEU A 87 19.87 6.96 38.79
C LEU A 87 19.43 6.46 40.17
N GLU A 88 18.18 6.04 40.33
CA GLU A 88 17.69 5.42 41.57
C GLU A 88 18.39 4.10 41.87
N GLN A 89 18.60 3.24 40.86
CA GLN A 89 19.33 1.99 41.02
C GLN A 89 20.78 2.23 41.42
N SER A 90 21.46 3.18 40.76
CA SER A 90 22.82 3.57 41.10
C SER A 90 22.93 4.09 42.53
N ARG A 91 22.04 5.00 42.95
CA ARG A 91 21.99 5.53 44.34
C ARG A 91 21.76 4.43 45.38
N LYS A 92 20.90 3.45 45.09
CA LYS A 92 20.67 2.30 45.98
C LYS A 92 21.90 1.40 46.10
N GLN A 93 22.64 1.21 45.01
CA GLN A 93 23.88 0.43 45.03
C GLN A 93 24.97 1.13 45.84
N THR A 94 25.16 2.45 45.66
CA THR A 94 26.13 3.22 46.47
C THR A 94 25.77 3.22 47.94
N HIS A 95 24.49 3.39 48.31
CA HIS A 95 24.06 3.33 49.71
C HIS A 95 24.19 1.92 50.34
N LYS A 96 24.17 0.86 49.54
CA LYS A 96 24.39 -0.52 50.03
C LYS A 96 25.88 -0.83 50.22
N ALA A 97 26.76 -0.13 49.52
CA ALA A 97 28.21 -0.33 49.55
C ALA A 97 28.93 0.56 50.58
N ALA A 98 28.23 1.56 51.14
CA ALA A 98 28.66 2.38 52.28
C ALA A 98 28.08 1.81 53.58
#